data_AF-A0A176TBW8-F1
#
_entry.id   AF-A0A176TBW8-F1
#
_cell.length_a   1.000
_cell.length_b   1.000
_cell.length_c   1.000
_cell.angle_alpha   90.00
_cell.angle_beta   90.00
_cell.angle_gamma   90.00
#
_symmetry.space_group_name_H-M   'P 1'
#
loop_
_entity.id
_entity.type
_entity.pdbx_description
1 polymer ?
#
loop_
_entity_poly.entity_id
_entity_poly.type
_entity_poly.pdbx_seq_one_letter_code
_entity_poly.pdbx_strand_id
1 'polypeptide(L)'
;MEDKLNQFFSENNFDFQEPHSGHLDRFERALNAQKIPRKTSWKWMSVAASIVLLVGFCLGVGHQKRQLDLADVSPKMEEVQTYFVSTIYQELKTLEENRSLDTEKIIENALEELEELEDVYATFVVELTKNGKQTRVISAMIKNYQQRLLVLENTLKQIENVKKINLEKNETYL
;
A
#
# COMPACT_ATOMS: atom_id res chain seq x y z
N MET A 1 49.57 5.29 37.25
CA MET A 1 48.61 4.57 36.40
C MET A 1 48.60 5.31 35.08
N GLU A 2 49.16 4.73 34.01
CA GLU A 2 48.94 5.28 32.67
C GLU A 2 47.42 5.41 32.43
N ASP A 3 47.04 6.58 31.93
CA ASP A 3 45.66 6.92 31.69
C ASP A 3 45.16 6.16 30.46
N LYS A 4 44.40 5.08 30.70
CA LYS A 4 43.88 4.19 29.65
C LYS A 4 42.99 4.93 28.64
N LEU A 5 42.42 6.07 29.02
CA LEU A 5 41.69 6.93 28.09
C LEU A 5 42.62 7.53 27.04
N ASN A 6 43.81 7.98 27.43
CA ASN A 6 44.75 8.57 26.47
C ASN A 6 45.20 7.55 25.42
N GLN A 7 45.36 6.28 25.80
CA GLN A 7 45.67 5.21 24.87
C GLN A 7 44.50 4.95 23.90
N PHE A 8 43.27 4.88 24.41
CA PHE A 8 42.07 4.71 23.58
C PHE A 8 41.91 5.84 22.55
N PHE A 9 42.16 7.09 22.96
CA PHE A 9 42.04 8.25 22.07
C PHE A 9 43.16 8.38 21.03
N SER A 10 44.34 7.83 21.32
CA SER A 10 45.50 7.88 20.41
C SER A 10 45.57 6.70 19.43
N GLU A 11 44.98 5.56 19.79
CA GLU A 11 44.92 4.37 18.92
C GLU A 11 43.73 4.39 17.94
N ASN A 12 42.70 5.19 18.20
CA ASN A 12 41.53 5.30 17.32
C ASN A 12 41.60 6.58 16.48
N ASN A 13 41.59 6.43 15.15
CA ASN A 13 41.33 7.55 14.24
C ASN A 13 39.85 7.93 14.36
N PHE A 14 39.57 8.96 15.15
CA PHE A 14 38.22 9.53 15.20
C PHE A 14 37.88 10.12 13.85
N ASP A 15 36.69 9.76 13.37
CA ASP A 15 36.14 10.38 12.18
C ASP A 15 35.76 11.83 12.51
N PHE A 16 36.50 12.77 11.93
CA PHE A 16 36.23 14.20 12.03
C PHE A 16 35.34 14.70 10.88
N GLN A 17 34.84 13.79 10.04
CA GLN A 17 33.91 14.17 8.98
C GLN A 17 32.57 14.55 9.58
N GLU A 18 32.06 15.67 9.11
CA GLU A 18 30.73 16.13 9.48
C GLU A 18 29.71 15.14 8.92
N PRO A 19 28.75 14.65 9.73
CA PRO A 19 27.77 13.68 9.25
C PRO A 19 26.97 14.27 8.09
N HIS A 20 26.58 13.41 7.13
CA HIS A 20 25.82 13.83 5.97
C HIS A 20 24.64 14.72 6.37
N SER A 21 24.45 15.80 5.63
CA SER A 21 23.33 16.73 5.80
C SER A 21 21.98 16.01 5.91
N GLY A 22 21.13 16.50 6.82
CA GLY A 22 19.91 15.83 7.23
C GLY A 22 20.09 14.69 8.23
N HIS A 23 21.33 14.30 8.60
CA HIS A 23 21.57 13.39 9.73
C HIS A 23 21.01 13.98 11.02
N LEU A 24 21.20 15.28 11.27
CA LEU A 24 20.61 15.96 12.43
C LEU A 24 19.08 15.91 12.41
N ASP A 25 18.43 16.17 11.27
CA ASP A 25 16.96 16.09 11.17
C ASP A 25 16.43 14.66 11.35
N ARG A 26 17.18 13.65 10.89
CA ARG A 26 16.86 12.22 11.08
C ARG A 26 17.11 11.78 12.52
N PHE A 27 18.18 12.25 13.12
CA PHE A 27 18.56 11.99 14.50
C PHE A 27 17.57 12.65 15.45
N GLU A 28 17.20 13.90 15.19
CA GLU A 28 16.17 14.64 15.92
C GLU A 28 14.81 13.96 15.76
N ARG A 29 14.44 13.51 14.54
CA ARG A 29 13.24 12.68 14.35
C ARG A 29 13.31 11.35 15.09
N ALA A 30 14.47 10.69 15.16
CA ALA A 30 14.63 9.43 15.89
C ALA A 30 14.62 9.63 17.42
N LEU A 31 15.13 10.77 17.89
CA LEU A 31 15.19 11.15 19.30
C LEU A 31 13.83 11.66 19.82
N ASN A 32 13.16 12.49 19.02
CA ASN A 32 11.84 13.05 19.31
C ASN A 32 10.71 12.16 18.83
N ALA A 33 10.99 11.11 18.04
CA ALA A 33 10.13 9.95 17.97
C ALA A 33 10.11 9.35 19.38
N GLN A 34 9.15 9.84 20.18
CA GLN A 34 8.60 9.06 21.26
C GLN A 34 8.45 7.64 20.71
N LYS A 35 8.83 6.62 21.48
CA LYS A 35 8.44 5.24 21.19
C LYS A 35 6.92 5.25 21.19
N ILE A 36 6.30 5.66 20.08
CA ILE A 36 4.90 5.46 19.81
C ILE A 36 4.83 3.95 19.94
N PRO A 37 4.18 3.42 20.99
CA PRO A 37 4.02 1.99 21.06
C PRO A 37 3.49 1.62 19.69
N ARG A 38 4.16 0.69 18.99
CA ARG A 38 3.62 0.14 17.76
C ARG A 38 2.31 -0.53 18.18
N LYS A 39 1.26 0.28 18.33
CA LYS A 39 -0.10 -0.14 18.11
C LYS A 39 -0.06 -0.42 16.63
N THR A 40 0.39 -1.63 16.31
CA THR A 40 -0.04 -2.33 15.11
C THR A 40 -1.56 -2.18 15.17
N SER A 41 -2.06 -1.15 14.52
CA SER A 41 -3.49 -0.87 14.57
C SER A 41 -4.10 -2.10 13.93
N TRP A 42 -4.94 -2.80 14.67
CA TRP A 42 -5.50 -4.07 14.18
C TRP A 42 -6.35 -3.87 12.91
N LYS A 43 -6.64 -2.60 12.57
CA LYS A 43 -7.24 -2.14 11.31
C LYS A 43 -6.34 -2.40 10.09
N TRP A 44 -5.01 -2.44 10.25
CA TRP A 44 -4.09 -2.68 9.12
C TRP A 44 -4.11 -4.11 8.62
N MET A 45 -4.41 -5.05 9.52
CA MET A 45 -4.64 -6.43 9.13
C MET A 45 -6.03 -6.59 8.49
N SER A 46 -6.97 -5.66 8.72
CA SER A 46 -8.33 -5.76 8.18
C SER A 46 -8.48 -5.29 6.74
N VAL A 47 -7.64 -4.38 6.23
CA VAL A 47 -7.76 -3.88 4.84
C VAL A 47 -7.19 -4.87 3.82
N ALA A 48 -5.99 -5.42 4.05
CA ALA A 48 -5.47 -6.50 3.20
C ALA A 48 -6.32 -7.78 3.36
N ALA A 49 -6.79 -8.08 4.57
CA ALA A 49 -7.70 -9.20 4.79
C ALA A 49 -9.07 -8.97 4.17
N SER A 50 -9.62 -7.76 4.03
CA SER A 50 -10.93 -7.55 3.39
C SER A 50 -10.86 -7.82 1.89
N ILE A 51 -9.80 -7.39 1.22
CA ILE A 51 -9.57 -7.67 -0.21
C ILE A 51 -9.30 -9.17 -0.42
N VAL A 52 -8.46 -9.80 0.40
CA VAL A 52 -8.16 -11.24 0.32
C VAL A 52 -9.37 -12.10 0.72
N LEU A 53 -10.16 -11.68 1.71
CA LEU A 53 -11.38 -12.38 2.12
C LEU A 53 -12.47 -12.24 1.08
N LEU A 54 -12.60 -11.12 0.35
CA LEU A 54 -13.58 -11.00 -0.74
C LEU A 54 -13.19 -11.86 -1.96
N VAL A 55 -11.92 -11.83 -2.38
CA VAL A 55 -11.42 -12.71 -3.45
C VAL A 55 -11.50 -14.20 -3.04
N GLY A 56 -11.20 -14.51 -1.78
CA GLY A 56 -11.32 -15.87 -1.22
C GLY A 56 -12.76 -16.33 -1.01
N PHE A 57 -13.68 -15.42 -0.68
CA PHE A 57 -15.10 -15.72 -0.46
C PHE A 57 -15.82 -16.02 -1.78
N CYS A 58 -15.46 -15.34 -2.88
CA CYS A 58 -15.94 -15.67 -4.23
C CYS A 58 -15.63 -17.12 -4.66
N LEU A 59 -14.55 -17.72 -4.15
CA LEU A 59 -14.16 -19.10 -4.47
C LEU A 59 -14.65 -20.15 -3.44
N GLY A 60 -15.11 -19.73 -2.25
CA GLY A 60 -15.10 -20.60 -1.06
C GLY A 60 -16.42 -20.99 -0.39
N VAL A 61 -17.55 -20.29 -0.56
CA VAL A 61 -18.75 -20.57 0.28
C VAL A 61 -20.04 -20.69 -0.53
N GLY A 62 -20.55 -21.93 -0.59
CA GLY A 62 -21.90 -22.22 -1.07
C GLY A 62 -22.99 -21.70 -0.14
N HIS A 63 -24.13 -21.33 -0.74
CA HIS A 63 -25.43 -21.10 -0.10
C HIS A 63 -25.59 -19.89 0.84
N GLN A 64 -25.22 -18.69 0.38
CA GLN A 64 -25.97 -17.47 0.69
C GLN A 64 -26.60 -16.93 -0.59
N LYS A 65 -27.71 -16.16 -0.48
CA LYS A 65 -28.46 -15.58 -1.61
C LYS A 65 -27.48 -15.12 -2.70
N ARG A 66 -27.50 -15.77 -3.86
CA ARG A 66 -26.54 -15.55 -4.94
C ARG A 66 -26.59 -14.07 -5.33
N GLN A 67 -25.61 -13.29 -4.86
CA GLN A 67 -25.36 -11.95 -5.37
C GLN A 67 -24.76 -12.14 -6.77
N LEU A 68 -25.32 -11.42 -7.73
CA LEU A 68 -24.78 -11.40 -9.08
C LEU A 68 -23.57 -10.49 -9.08
N ASP A 69 -22.42 -11.03 -9.51
CA ASP A 69 -21.21 -10.26 -9.78
C ASP A 69 -20.99 -10.09 -11.29
N LEU A 70 -19.94 -9.37 -11.68
CA LEU A 70 -19.58 -9.15 -13.09
C LEU A 70 -19.37 -10.48 -13.82
N ALA A 71 -18.75 -11.48 -13.18
CA ALA A 71 -18.57 -12.82 -13.72
C ALA A 71 -19.90 -13.54 -14.05
N ASP A 72 -20.97 -13.30 -13.30
CA ASP A 72 -22.29 -13.89 -13.56
C ASP A 72 -23.01 -13.28 -14.79
N VAL A 73 -22.48 -12.18 -15.34
CA VAL A 73 -23.06 -11.52 -16.51
C VAL A 73 -22.82 -12.33 -17.78
N SER A 74 -21.59 -12.79 -18.02
CA SER A 74 -21.21 -13.60 -19.19
C SER A 74 -19.78 -14.13 -19.05
N PRO A 75 -19.39 -15.18 -19.79
CA PRO A 75 -18.00 -15.67 -19.79
C PRO A 75 -16.96 -14.59 -20.10
N LYS A 76 -17.29 -13.68 -21.03
CA LYS A 76 -16.44 -12.52 -21.36
C LYS A 76 -16.23 -11.60 -20.15
N MET A 77 -17.26 -11.42 -19.31
CA MET A 77 -17.20 -10.56 -18.14
C MET A 77 -16.50 -11.23 -16.96
N GLU A 78 -16.56 -12.56 -16.87
CA GLU A 78 -15.72 -13.35 -15.97
C GLU A 78 -14.23 -13.19 -16.28
N GLU A 79 -13.85 -13.23 -17.57
CA GLU A 79 -12.47 -12.93 -18.01
C GLU A 79 -12.03 -11.53 -17.59
N VAL A 80 -12.90 -10.53 -17.77
CA VAL A 80 -12.63 -9.14 -17.39
C VAL A 80 -12.44 -8.99 -15.88
N GLN A 81 -13.32 -9.57 -15.07
CA GLN A 81 -13.21 -9.57 -13.62
C GLN A 81 -11.91 -10.25 -13.17
N THR A 82 -11.62 -11.44 -13.72
CA THR A 82 -10.41 -12.20 -13.41
C THR A 82 -9.15 -11.39 -13.71
N TYR A 83 -9.11 -10.74 -14.88
CA TYR A 83 -8.02 -9.85 -15.25
C TYR A 83 -7.80 -8.76 -14.20
N PHE A 84 -8.83 -7.93 -13.93
CA PHE A 84 -8.69 -6.81 -13.01
C PHE A 84 -8.33 -7.24 -11.59
N VAL A 85 -8.99 -8.27 -11.04
CA VAL A 85 -8.70 -8.79 -9.70
C VAL A 85 -7.26 -9.28 -9.60
N SER A 86 -6.79 -10.04 -10.60
CA SER A 86 -5.42 -10.54 -10.61
C SER A 86 -4.39 -9.41 -10.73
N THR A 87 -4.64 -8.40 -11.57
CA THR A 87 -3.75 -7.24 -11.73
C THR A 87 -3.71 -6.42 -10.44
N ILE A 88 -4.86 -6.07 -9.86
CA ILE A 88 -4.94 -5.33 -8.59
C ILE A 88 -4.17 -6.07 -7.49
N TYR A 89 -4.30 -7.39 -7.42
CA TYR A 89 -3.56 -8.20 -6.45
C TYR A 89 -2.03 -8.10 -6.64
N GLN A 90 -1.54 -8.18 -7.88
CA GLN A 90 -0.10 -8.03 -8.15
C GLN A 90 0.39 -6.63 -7.81
N GLU A 91 -0.33 -5.59 -8.21
CA GLU A 91 0.01 -4.19 -7.92
C GLU A 91 0.02 -3.91 -6.41
N LEU A 92 -0.95 -4.46 -5.67
CA LEU A 92 -0.99 -4.35 -4.21
C LEU A 92 0.20 -5.06 -3.55
N LYS A 93 0.58 -6.24 -4.06
CA LYS A 93 1.78 -6.94 -3.59
C LYS A 93 3.04 -6.11 -3.81
N THR A 94 3.19 -5.54 -5.01
CA THR A 94 4.30 -4.62 -5.32
C THR A 94 4.27 -3.39 -4.42
N LEU A 95 3.10 -2.83 -4.14
CA LEU A 95 2.95 -1.70 -3.22
C LEU A 95 3.48 -2.02 -1.82
N GLU A 96 3.08 -3.17 -1.26
CA GLU A 96 3.53 -3.61 0.07
C GLU A 96 5.02 -3.93 0.12
N GLU A 97 5.61 -4.47 -0.96
CA GLU A 97 7.07 -4.68 -1.06
C GLU A 97 7.86 -3.35 -1.01
N ASN A 98 7.22 -2.24 -1.34
CA ASN A 98 7.80 -0.89 -1.32
C ASN A 98 7.53 -0.11 -0.02
N ARG A 99 6.98 -0.78 0.99
CA ARG A 99 6.63 -0.18 2.28
C ARG A 99 7.85 0.07 3.16
N SER A 100 7.91 1.27 3.72
CA SER A 100 9.00 1.77 4.55
C SER A 100 8.52 2.96 5.39
N LEU A 101 9.32 3.42 6.36
CA LEU A 101 8.95 4.59 7.17
C LEU A 101 8.69 5.86 6.33
N ASP A 102 9.40 6.02 5.21
CA ASP A 102 9.25 7.19 4.33
C ASP A 102 8.05 7.08 3.39
N THR A 103 7.55 5.87 3.15
CA THR A 103 6.44 5.58 2.22
C THR A 103 5.13 5.23 2.91
N GLU A 104 5.16 4.98 4.22
CA GLU A 104 4.04 4.49 5.03
C GLU A 104 2.78 5.33 4.84
N LYS A 105 2.88 6.66 5.01
CA LYS A 105 1.74 7.58 4.90
C LYS A 105 1.13 7.62 3.49
N ILE A 106 1.96 7.46 2.45
CA ILE A 106 1.51 7.45 1.06
C ILE A 106 0.70 6.17 0.80
N ILE A 107 1.20 5.04 1.33
CA ILE A 107 0.54 3.74 1.23
C ILE A 107 -0.77 3.74 2.03
N GLU A 108 -0.80 4.31 3.24
CA GLU A 108 -2.02 4.47 4.06
C GLU A 108 -3.16 5.13 3.28
N ASN A 109 -2.88 6.30 2.72
CA ASN A 109 -3.89 7.06 2.00
C ASN A 109 -4.42 6.29 0.79
N ALA A 110 -3.54 5.57 0.08
CA ALA A 110 -3.94 4.75 -1.07
C ALA A 110 -4.83 3.58 -0.66
N LEU A 111 -4.52 2.92 0.47
CA LEU A 111 -5.34 1.83 1.00
C LEU A 111 -6.73 2.31 1.45
N GLU A 112 -6.82 3.50 2.04
CA GLU A 112 -8.10 4.13 2.40
C GLU A 112 -8.94 4.45 1.14
N GLU A 113 -8.32 5.03 0.10
CA GLU A 113 -9.01 5.29 -1.18
C GLU A 113 -9.48 3.99 -1.86
N LEU A 114 -8.69 2.92 -1.78
CA LEU A 114 -9.08 1.60 -2.30
C LEU A 114 -10.26 0.99 -1.51
N GLU A 115 -10.32 1.21 -0.19
CA GLU A 115 -11.44 0.77 0.65
C GLU A 115 -12.75 1.49 0.26
N GLU A 116 -12.69 2.81 0.03
CA GLU A 116 -13.86 3.57 -0.46
C GLU A 116 -14.34 3.06 -1.82
N LEU A 117 -13.41 2.74 -2.74
CA LEU A 117 -13.75 2.15 -4.03
C LEU A 117 -14.33 0.74 -3.90
N GLU A 118 -13.92 -0.05 -2.90
CA GLU A 118 -14.52 -1.35 -2.60
C GLU A 118 -15.96 -1.23 -2.14
N ASP A 119 -16.22 -0.33 -1.20
CA ASP A 119 -17.57 -0.07 -0.70
C ASP A 119 -18.51 0.35 -1.84
N VAL A 120 -18.04 1.22 -2.75
CA VAL A 120 -18.78 1.62 -3.94
C VAL A 120 -19.08 0.41 -4.85
N TYR A 121 -18.12 -0.49 -5.07
CA TYR A 121 -18.34 -1.69 -5.89
C TYR A 121 -19.38 -2.63 -5.27
N ALA A 122 -19.35 -2.81 -3.95
CA ALA A 122 -20.36 -3.59 -3.25
C ALA A 122 -21.78 -3.04 -3.48
N THR A 123 -21.95 -1.72 -3.60
CA THR A 123 -23.24 -1.13 -3.97
C THR A 123 -23.67 -1.51 -5.39
N PHE A 124 -22.74 -1.60 -6.34
CA PHE A 124 -23.03 -2.03 -7.71
C PHE A 124 -23.40 -3.50 -7.80
N VAL A 125 -22.77 -4.38 -7.01
CA VAL A 125 -23.15 -5.80 -6.89
C VAL A 125 -24.60 -5.94 -6.43
N VAL A 126 -25.00 -5.15 -5.42
CA VAL A 126 -26.39 -5.11 -4.95
C VAL A 126 -27.34 -4.59 -6.03
N GLU A 127 -26.97 -3.52 -6.76
CA GLU A 127 -27.78 -2.95 -7.84
C GLU A 127 -27.94 -3.94 -9.01
N LEU A 128 -26.87 -4.61 -9.42
CA LEU A 128 -26.86 -5.63 -10.47
C LEU A 128 -27.76 -6.82 -10.10
N THR A 129 -27.71 -7.24 -8.83
CA THR A 129 -28.55 -8.32 -8.30
C THR A 129 -30.04 -7.93 -8.29
N LYS A 130 -30.37 -6.68 -7.93
CA LYS A 130 -31.76 -6.21 -7.82
C LYS A 130 -32.38 -5.90 -9.18
N ASN A 131 -31.64 -5.24 -10.06
CA ASN A 131 -32.19 -4.63 -11.26
C ASN A 131 -31.74 -5.30 -12.57
N GLY A 132 -31.01 -6.42 -12.48
CA GLY A 132 -30.55 -7.23 -13.61
C GLY A 132 -29.35 -6.64 -14.34
N LYS A 133 -28.98 -7.25 -15.48
CA LYS A 133 -27.77 -6.98 -16.30
C LYS A 133 -27.80 -5.61 -17.01
N GLN A 134 -27.94 -4.53 -16.25
CA GLN A 134 -27.93 -3.17 -16.80
C GLN A 134 -26.53 -2.79 -17.24
N THR A 135 -26.38 -2.47 -18.53
CA THR A 135 -25.11 -2.02 -19.11
C THR A 135 -24.49 -0.88 -18.31
N ARG A 136 -25.30 0.03 -17.77
CA ARG A 136 -24.84 1.14 -16.91
C ARG A 136 -24.11 0.66 -15.66
N VAL A 137 -24.68 -0.31 -14.94
CA VAL A 137 -24.10 -0.86 -13.69
C VAL A 137 -22.83 -1.62 -14.01
N ILE A 138 -22.84 -2.44 -15.07
CA ILE A 138 -21.67 -3.15 -15.56
C ILE A 138 -20.52 -2.18 -15.91
N SER A 139 -20.83 -1.09 -16.63
CA SER A 139 -19.84 -0.05 -16.94
C SER A 139 -19.30 0.65 -15.68
N ALA A 140 -20.14 0.86 -14.67
CA ALA A 140 -19.72 1.45 -13.40
C ALA A 140 -18.78 0.50 -12.61
N MET A 141 -19.07 -0.80 -12.59
CA MET A 141 -18.20 -1.83 -11.99
C MET A 141 -16.83 -1.88 -12.67
N ILE A 142 -16.79 -1.88 -14.01
CA ILE A 142 -15.53 -1.85 -14.77
C ILE A 142 -14.76 -0.55 -14.48
N LYS A 143 -15.44 0.59 -14.47
CA LYS A 143 -14.82 1.88 -14.16
C LYS A 143 -14.23 1.90 -12.75
N ASN A 144 -14.90 1.28 -11.78
CA ASN A 144 -14.38 1.17 -10.42
C ASN A 144 -13.07 0.35 -10.38
N TYR A 145 -12.98 -0.78 -11.08
CA TYR A 145 -11.70 -1.50 -11.22
C TYR A 145 -10.60 -0.65 -11.84
N GLN A 146 -10.91 0.12 -12.89
CA GLN A 146 -9.95 1.04 -13.51
C GLN A 146 -9.47 2.12 -12.53
N GLN A 147 -10.36 2.65 -11.70
CA GLN A 147 -10.00 3.63 -10.66
C GLN A 147 -9.06 3.02 -9.63
N ARG A 148 -9.31 1.79 -9.16
CA ARG A 148 -8.41 1.11 -8.21
C ARG A 148 -7.00 0.95 -8.77
N LEU A 149 -6.88 0.55 -10.05
CA LEU A 149 -5.58 0.47 -10.72
C LEU A 149 -4.90 1.84 -10.85
N LEU A 150 -5.66 2.90 -11.15
CA LEU A 150 -5.13 4.26 -11.21
C LEU A 150 -4.55 4.71 -9.86
N VAL A 151 -5.24 4.40 -8.76
CA VAL A 151 -4.77 4.69 -7.39
C VAL A 151 -3.45 3.97 -7.15
N LEU A 152 -3.38 2.66 -7.43
CA LEU A 152 -2.17 1.86 -7.25
C LEU A 152 -1.00 2.39 -8.09
N GLU A 153 -1.23 2.66 -9.38
CA GLU A 153 -0.21 3.19 -10.31
C GLU A 153 0.33 4.54 -9.83
N ASN A 154 -0.56 5.47 -9.45
CA ASN A 154 -0.16 6.79 -8.95
C ASN A 154 0.61 6.69 -7.64
N THR A 155 0.24 5.75 -6.78
CA THR A 155 0.90 5.53 -5.48
C THR A 155 2.30 4.97 -5.69
N LEU A 156 2.47 3.99 -6.57
CA LEU A 156 3.79 3.45 -6.92
C LEU A 156 4.71 4.53 -7.51
N LYS A 157 4.19 5.39 -8.39
CA LYS A 157 4.95 6.54 -8.92
C LYS A 157 5.38 7.52 -7.81
N GLN A 158 4.50 7.81 -6.85
CA GLN A 158 4.85 8.65 -5.71
C GLN A 158 5.96 8.03 -4.87
N ILE A 159 5.90 6.72 -4.61
CA ILE A 159 6.94 6.00 -3.88
C ILE A 159 8.27 6.04 -4.64
N GLU A 160 8.26 5.83 -5.95
CA GLU A 160 9.47 5.91 -6.79
C GLU A 160 10.12 7.30 -6.68
N ASN A 161 9.32 8.37 -6.70
CA ASN A 161 9.81 9.73 -6.55
C ASN A 161 10.44 9.97 -5.16
N VAL A 162 9.83 9.47 -4.08
CA VAL A 162 10.41 9.54 -2.73
C VAL A 162 11.76 8.83 -2.68
N LYS A 163 11.87 7.65 -3.29
CA LYS A 163 13.12 6.89 -3.36
C LYS A 163 14.21 7.65 -4.12
N LYS A 164 13.88 8.25 -5.27
CA LYS A 164 14.83 9.06 -6.06
C LYS A 164 15.37 10.25 -5.26
N ILE A 165 14.50 11.00 -4.60
CA ILE A 165 14.89 12.15 -3.75
C ILE A 165 15.84 11.70 -2.63
N ASN A 166 15.59 10.53 -2.02
CA ASN A 166 16.46 10.01 -0.98
C ASN A 166 17.83 9.57 -1.53
N LEU A 167 17.90 9.04 -2.75
CA LEU A 167 19.16 8.67 -3.40
C LEU A 167 20.00 9.91 -3.76
N GLU A 168 19.39 10.93 -4.38
CA GLU A 168 20.08 12.18 -4.75
C GLU A 168 20.67 12.88 -3.53
N LYS A 169 19.94 12.90 -2.41
CA LYS A 169 20.46 13.40 -1.13
C LYS A 169 21.70 12.63 -0.72
N ASN A 170 21.70 11.30 -0.81
CA ASN A 170 22.85 10.49 -0.39
C ASN A 170 24.08 10.68 -1.28
N GLU A 171 23.90 10.92 -2.59
CA GLU A 171 25.01 11.16 -3.53
C GLU A 171 25.62 12.56 -3.41
N THR A 172 24.82 13.57 -3.08
CA THR A 172 25.28 14.96 -2.98
C THR A 172 26.09 15.25 -1.69
N TYR A 173 26.29 14.23 -0.84
CA TYR A 173 27.15 14.29 0.35
C TYR A 173 28.32 13.30 0.31
N LEU A 174 28.69 12.80 -0.88
CA LEU A 174 29.96 12.11 -1.17
C LEU A 174 30.95 13.09 -1.83
#